data_AF-A0A9D0VF71-F1
#
_entry.id   AF-A0A9D0VF71-F1
#
_cell.length_a   1.000
_cell.length_b   1.000
_cell.length_c   1.000
_cell.angle_alpha   90.00
_cell.angle_beta   90.00
_cell.angle_gamma   90.00
#
_symmetry.space_group_name_H-M   'P 1'
#
loop_
_entity.id
_entity.type
_entity.pdbx_description
1 polymer ?
#
loop_
_entity_poly.entity_id
_entity_poly.type
_entity_poly.pdbx_seq_one_letter_code
_entity_poly.pdbx_strand_id
1 'polypeptide(L)'
;NDRIAITLGDLTAATLGVDTGSIDLSTAAGAQGALAGLDTALDTVNQNRSTYGATQNRLESAYRALDNYTQNLAAAQSAVQDTDFAMESAEMAKLQIMQQAGVAVLAQAKSINSQAAQLLQ
;
A
#
# COMPACT_ATOMS: atom_id res chain seq x y z
N ASN A 1 14.20 3.44 0.32
CA ASN A 1 14.26 4.91 0.38
C ASN A 1 14.17 5.51 -1.02
N ASP A 2 13.07 5.26 -1.73
CA ASP A 2 12.83 5.91 -3.02
C ASP A 2 12.09 7.22 -2.73
N ARG A 3 12.78 8.35 -2.85
CA ARG A 3 12.19 9.68 -2.68
C ARG A 3 11.96 10.28 -4.05
N ILE A 4 10.70 10.59 -4.35
CA ILE A 4 10.35 11.30 -5.58
C ILE A 4 10.42 12.80 -5.28
N ALA A 5 11.50 13.44 -5.72
CA ALA A 5 11.67 14.88 -5.59
C ALA A 5 10.91 15.60 -6.71
N ILE A 6 10.13 16.62 -6.35
CA ILE A 6 9.48 17.53 -7.29
C ILE A 6 10.17 18.88 -7.15
N THR A 7 10.95 19.26 -8.16
CA THR A 7 11.54 20.59 -8.23
C THR A 7 10.66 21.43 -9.14
N LEU A 8 10.07 22.48 -8.61
CA LEU A 8 9.30 23.43 -9.41
C LEU A 8 10.27 24.39 -10.09
N GLY A 9 10.23 24.45 -11.42
CA GLY A 9 10.92 25.50 -12.17
C GLY A 9 10.29 26.87 -11.90
N ASP A 10 11.11 27.92 -11.88
CA ASP A 10 10.60 29.31 -11.89
C ASP A 10 10.03 29.62 -13.28
N LEU A 11 8.72 29.83 -13.33
CA LEU A 11 7.96 30.10 -14.55
C LEU A 11 7.35 31.50 -14.55
N THR A 12 7.97 32.46 -13.85
CA THR A 12 7.52 33.87 -13.88
C THR A 12 7.77 34.53 -15.24
N ALA A 13 6.98 35.57 -15.56
CA ALA A 13 7.09 36.29 -16.83
C ALA A 13 8.50 36.86 -17.08
N ALA A 14 9.17 37.30 -16.01
CA ALA A 14 10.56 37.78 -16.07
C ALA A 14 11.53 36.64 -16.45
N THR A 15 11.42 35.48 -15.79
CA THR A 15 12.28 34.32 -16.06
C THR A 15 12.03 33.71 -17.45
N LEU A 16 10.79 33.81 -17.95
CA LEU A 16 10.44 33.39 -19.32
C LEU A 16 10.80 34.45 -20.38
N GLY A 17 11.24 35.64 -20.00
CA GLY A 17 11.55 36.72 -20.95
C GLY A 17 10.32 37.31 -21.67
N VAL A 18 9.14 37.17 -21.09
CA VAL A 18 7.85 37.64 -21.64
C VAL A 18 7.26 38.80 -20.84
N ASP A 19 8.06 39.44 -19.99
CA ASP A 19 7.67 40.61 -19.20
C ASP A 19 7.58 41.88 -20.07
N THR A 20 6.85 42.87 -19.56
CA THR A 20 6.70 44.21 -20.10
C THR A 20 8.07 44.83 -20.44
N GLY A 21 8.25 45.20 -21.71
CA GLY A 21 9.52 45.74 -22.24
C GLY A 21 10.45 44.70 -22.88
N SER A 22 10.22 43.40 -22.69
CA SER A 22 10.97 42.33 -23.39
C SER A 22 10.37 41.99 -24.76
N ILE A 23 9.10 42.31 -24.96
CA ILE A 23 8.35 42.11 -26.20
C ILE A 23 8.11 43.47 -26.86
N ASP A 24 8.73 43.70 -28.01
CA ASP A 24 8.47 44.85 -28.86
C ASP A 24 7.67 44.42 -30.10
N LEU A 25 6.49 45.01 -30.27
CA LEU A 25 5.62 44.76 -31.43
C LEU A 25 5.51 45.99 -32.35
N SER A 26 6.29 47.03 -32.09
CA SER A 26 6.22 48.31 -32.83
C SER A 26 6.85 48.25 -34.22
N THR A 27 7.75 47.28 -34.44
CA THR A 27 8.41 47.07 -35.73
C THR A 27 8.27 45.62 -36.20
N ALA A 28 8.37 45.38 -37.51
CA ALA A 28 8.33 44.01 -38.05
C ALA A 28 9.47 43.13 -37.51
N ALA A 29 10.67 43.70 -37.35
CA ALA A 29 11.81 42.99 -36.76
C ALA A 29 11.60 42.72 -35.26
N GLY A 30 11.06 43.69 -34.50
CA GLY A 30 10.68 43.50 -33.10
C GLY A 30 9.65 42.38 -32.94
N ALA A 31 8.61 42.38 -33.78
CA ALA A 31 7.58 41.35 -33.75
C ALA A 31 8.13 39.94 -34.05
N GLN A 32 9.09 39.81 -34.98
CA GLN A 32 9.78 38.54 -35.25
C GLN A 32 10.62 38.09 -34.04
N GLY A 33 11.33 39.02 -33.39
CA GLY A 33 12.08 38.73 -32.16
C GLY A 33 11.17 38.32 -31.00
N ALA A 34 10.02 38.97 -30.85
CA ALA A 34 9.01 38.64 -29.86
C ALA A 34 8.45 37.23 -30.04
N LEU A 35 8.17 36.82 -31.29
CA LEU A 35 7.74 35.45 -31.59
C LEU A 35 8.80 34.43 -31.19
N ALA A 36 10.07 34.67 -31.52
CA ALA A 36 11.16 33.77 -31.13
C ALA A 36 11.34 33.67 -29.59
N GLY A 37 11.15 34.79 -28.88
CA GLY A 37 11.14 34.79 -27.41
C GLY A 37 9.98 33.99 -26.82
N LEU A 38 8.78 34.14 -27.38
CA LEU A 38 7.60 33.37 -26.99
C LEU A 38 7.77 31.87 -27.24
N ASP A 39 8.34 31.47 -28.38
CA ASP A 39 8.62 30.06 -28.67
C ASP A 39 9.57 29.46 -27.63
N THR A 40 10.64 30.19 -27.27
CA THR A 40 11.59 29.77 -26.24
C THR A 40 10.92 29.64 -24.86
N ALA A 41 10.04 30.58 -24.51
CA ALA A 41 9.27 30.55 -23.28
C ALA A 41 8.32 29.33 -23.24
N LEU A 42 7.64 29.05 -24.34
CA LEU A 42 6.75 27.89 -24.48
C LEU A 42 7.52 26.57 -24.37
N ASP A 43 8.68 26.47 -25.00
CA ASP A 43 9.56 25.29 -24.90
C ASP A 43 9.99 25.05 -23.44
N THR A 44 10.36 26.10 -22.73
CA THR A 44 10.71 26.02 -21.31
C THR A 44 9.54 25.53 -20.45
N VAL A 45 8.34 26.04 -20.68
CA VAL A 45 7.12 25.58 -20.00
C VAL A 45 6.83 24.11 -20.31
N ASN A 46 6.92 23.73 -21.59
CA ASN A 46 6.67 22.36 -22.03
C ASN A 46 7.69 21.38 -21.45
N GLN A 47 8.95 21.76 -21.36
CA GLN A 47 10.00 20.97 -20.71
C GLN A 47 9.68 20.70 -19.24
N ASN A 48 9.27 21.74 -18.49
CA ASN A 48 8.86 21.59 -17.10
C ASN A 48 7.62 20.71 -16.96
N ARG A 49 6.59 20.91 -17.79
CA ARG A 49 5.37 20.07 -17.82
C ARG A 49 5.69 18.60 -18.12
N SER A 50 6.63 18.34 -19.04
CA SER A 50 7.10 16.99 -19.36
C SER A 50 7.75 16.32 -18.14
N THR A 51 8.64 17.02 -17.44
CA THR A 51 9.25 16.53 -16.19
C THR A 51 8.20 16.24 -15.10
N TYR A 52 7.19 17.11 -14.96
CA TYR A 52 6.11 16.87 -14.01
C TYR A 52 5.27 15.65 -14.39
N GLY A 53 4.94 15.48 -15.68
CA GLY A 53 4.22 14.29 -16.16
C GLY A 53 5.01 13.00 -15.93
N ALA A 54 6.32 13.00 -16.19
CA ALA A 54 7.18 11.86 -15.90
C ALA A 54 7.20 11.53 -14.39
N THR A 55 7.24 12.57 -13.54
CA THR A 55 7.22 12.41 -12.09
C THR A 55 5.87 11.88 -11.60
N GLN A 56 4.76 12.34 -12.17
CA GLN A 56 3.41 11.81 -11.91
C GLN A 56 3.31 10.33 -12.29
N ASN A 57 3.81 9.92 -13.47
CA ASN A 57 3.83 8.52 -13.88
C ASN A 57 4.62 7.63 -12.90
N ARG A 58 5.75 8.14 -12.38
CA ARG A 58 6.52 7.44 -11.34
C ARG A 58 5.75 7.33 -10.03
N LEU A 59 5.09 8.40 -9.58
CA LEU A 59 4.24 8.39 -8.38
C LEU A 59 3.11 7.38 -8.52
N GLU A 60 2.43 7.35 -9.65
CA GLU A 60 1.34 6.41 -9.90
C GLU A 60 1.83 4.96 -9.95
N SER A 61 2.98 4.71 -10.56
CA SER A 61 3.59 3.38 -10.58
C SER A 61 4.00 2.91 -9.18
N ALA A 62 4.62 3.79 -8.39
CA ALA A 62 4.98 3.50 -7.01
C ALA A 62 3.75 3.25 -6.13
N TYR A 63 2.67 4.04 -6.33
CA TYR A 63 1.40 3.84 -5.66
C TYR A 63 0.81 2.46 -5.97
N ARG A 64 0.71 2.10 -7.26
CA ARG A 64 0.18 0.78 -7.67
C ARG A 64 1.00 -0.37 -7.09
N ALA A 65 2.32 -0.24 -7.04
CA ALA A 65 3.20 -1.24 -6.42
C ALA A 65 2.96 -1.35 -4.90
N LEU A 66 2.82 -0.22 -4.20
CA LEU A 66 2.56 -0.20 -2.76
C LEU A 66 1.17 -0.74 -2.40
N ASP A 67 0.16 -0.41 -3.20
CA ASP A 67 -1.19 -0.92 -3.04
C ASP A 67 -1.22 -2.45 -3.18
N ASN A 68 -0.56 -2.98 -4.22
CA ASN A 68 -0.43 -4.43 -4.41
C ASN A 68 0.34 -5.09 -3.25
N TYR A 69 1.43 -4.47 -2.78
CA TYR A 69 2.18 -4.95 -1.62
C TYR A 69 1.31 -4.97 -0.36
N THR A 70 0.51 -3.93 -0.13
CA THR A 70 -0.39 -3.83 1.02
C THR A 70 -1.49 -4.89 0.98
N GLN A 71 -2.08 -5.15 -0.19
CA GLN A 71 -3.06 -6.22 -0.38
C GLN A 71 -2.46 -7.60 -0.11
N ASN A 72 -1.26 -7.88 -0.64
CA ASN A 72 -0.57 -9.15 -0.40
C ASN A 72 -0.19 -9.32 1.07
N LEU A 73 0.26 -8.24 1.74
CA LEU A 73 0.59 -8.27 3.15
C LEU A 73 -0.65 -8.53 4.01
N ALA A 74 -1.77 -7.86 3.71
CA ALA A 74 -3.03 -8.08 4.40
C ALA A 74 -3.55 -9.52 4.22
N ALA A 75 -3.45 -10.07 3.01
CA ALA A 75 -3.82 -11.46 2.73
C ALA A 75 -2.93 -12.46 3.50
N ALA A 76 -1.62 -12.23 3.53
CA ALA A 76 -0.69 -13.05 4.30
C ALA A 76 -0.96 -12.96 5.82
N GLN A 77 -1.24 -11.76 6.33
CA GLN A 77 -1.60 -11.57 7.74
C GLN A 77 -2.92 -12.28 8.09
N SER A 78 -3.94 -12.19 7.24
CA SER A 78 -5.20 -12.92 7.41
C SER A 78 -4.95 -14.43 7.47
N ALA A 79 -4.17 -14.97 6.53
CA ALA A 79 -3.86 -16.40 6.50
C ALA A 79 -3.16 -16.90 7.76
N VAL A 80 -2.21 -16.13 8.30
CA VAL A 80 -1.54 -16.45 9.58
C VAL A 80 -2.56 -16.41 10.73
N GLN A 81 -3.34 -15.33 10.83
CA GLN A 81 -4.31 -15.16 11.91
C GLN A 81 -5.41 -16.24 11.90
N ASP A 82 -5.92 -16.58 10.71
CA ASP A 82 -6.93 -17.63 10.53
C ASP A 82 -6.37 -19.01 10.88
N THR A 83 -5.09 -19.27 10.56
CA THR A 83 -4.40 -20.53 10.92
C THR A 83 -4.19 -20.64 12.42
N ASP A 84 -3.77 -19.56 13.08
CA ASP A 84 -3.58 -19.52 14.53
C ASP A 84 -4.91 -19.72 15.27
N PHE A 85 -5.99 -19.09 14.79
CA PHE A 85 -7.33 -19.28 15.36
C PHE A 85 -7.84 -20.71 15.17
N ALA A 86 -7.59 -21.32 14.00
CA ALA A 86 -7.96 -22.71 13.76
C ALA A 86 -7.19 -23.68 14.67
N MET A 87 -5.89 -23.43 14.92
CA MET A 87 -5.07 -24.22 15.83
C MET A 87 -5.58 -24.13 17.27
N GLU A 88 -5.81 -22.92 17.77
CA GLU A 88 -6.34 -22.70 19.13
C GLU A 88 -7.73 -23.33 19.29
N SER A 89 -8.59 -23.21 18.27
CA SER A 89 -9.92 -23.85 18.27
C SER A 89 -9.84 -25.38 18.30
N ALA A 90 -8.88 -25.97 17.58
CA ALA A 90 -8.65 -27.42 17.59
C ALA A 90 -8.08 -27.90 18.92
N GLU A 91 -7.17 -27.15 19.53
CA GLU A 91 -6.62 -27.41 20.88
C GLU A 91 -7.74 -27.36 21.92
N MET A 92 -8.58 -26.31 21.89
CA MET A 92 -9.74 -26.18 22.76
C MET A 92 -10.71 -27.35 22.60
N ALA A 93 -11.04 -27.73 21.37
CA ALA A 93 -11.93 -28.87 21.10
C ALA A 93 -11.33 -30.19 21.61
N LYS A 94 -10.03 -30.42 21.39
CA LYS A 94 -9.30 -31.58 21.93
C LYS A 94 -9.34 -31.61 23.45
N LEU A 95 -9.11 -30.49 24.12
CA LEU A 95 -9.16 -30.38 25.58
C LEU A 95 -10.57 -30.67 26.11
N GLN A 96 -11.63 -30.18 25.45
CA GLN A 96 -13.01 -30.48 25.81
C GLN A 96 -13.34 -31.97 25.65
N ILE A 97 -12.92 -32.59 24.55
CA ILE A 97 -13.09 -34.04 24.32
C ILE A 97 -12.33 -34.84 25.39
N MET A 98 -11.09 -34.45 25.72
CA MET A 98 -10.31 -35.12 26.76
C MET A 98 -10.98 -35.00 28.14
N GLN A 99 -11.59 -33.86 28.48
CA GLN A 99 -12.34 -33.72 29.72
C GLN A 99 -13.58 -34.63 29.76
N GLN A 100 -14.36 -34.67 28.67
CA GLN A 100 -15.53 -35.56 28.58
C GLN A 100 -15.13 -37.04 28.63
N ALA A 101 -14.07 -37.42 27.91
CA ALA A 101 -13.51 -38.77 27.95
C ALA A 101 -12.96 -39.12 29.34
N GLY A 102 -12.28 -38.19 30.02
CA GLY A 102 -11.79 -38.38 31.39
C GLY A 102 -12.92 -38.63 32.39
N VAL A 103 -14.02 -37.89 32.28
CA VAL A 103 -15.23 -38.12 33.09
C VAL A 103 -15.88 -39.47 32.77
N ALA A 104 -15.99 -39.84 31.49
CA ALA A 104 -16.57 -41.11 31.07
C ALA A 104 -15.71 -42.32 31.50
N VAL A 105 -14.38 -42.22 31.36
CA VAL A 105 -13.42 -43.25 31.80
C VAL A 105 -13.43 -43.37 33.33
N LEU A 106 -13.49 -42.26 34.06
CA LEU A 106 -13.62 -42.28 35.51
C LEU A 106 -14.94 -42.95 35.96
N ALA A 107 -16.05 -42.67 35.28
CA ALA A 107 -17.33 -43.33 35.53
C ALA A 107 -17.29 -44.83 35.22
N GLN A 108 -16.67 -45.22 34.10
CA GLN A 108 -16.47 -46.62 33.72
C GLN A 108 -15.61 -47.37 34.76
N ALA A 109 -14.50 -46.76 35.21
CA ALA A 109 -13.61 -47.34 36.22
C ALA A 109 -14.30 -47.49 37.59
N LYS A 110 -15.17 -46.54 37.97
CA LYS A 110 -16.00 -46.66 39.18
C LYS A 110 -16.99 -47.83 39.10
N SER A 111 -17.67 -47.98 37.95
CA SER A 111 -18.63 -49.07 37.73
C SER A 111 -17.96 -50.45 37.84
N ILE A 112 -16.81 -50.63 37.18
CA ILE A 112 -16.03 -51.88 37.25
C ILE A 112 -15.58 -52.21 38.68
N ASN A 113 -15.08 -51.22 39.43
CA ASN A 113 -14.71 -51.42 40.84
C ASN A 113 -15.89 -51.85 41.71
N SER A 114 -17.07 -51.25 41.51
CA SER A 114 -18.26 -51.62 42.28
C SER A 114 -18.75 -53.06 41.99
N GLN A 115 -18.65 -53.50 40.74
CA GLN A 115 -18.99 -54.88 40.34
C GLN A 115 -17.97 -55.89 40.91
N ALA A 116 -16.68 -55.55 40.91
CA ALA A 116 -15.65 -56.39 41.51
C ALA A 116 -15.86 -56.57 43.02
N ALA A 117 -16.27 -55.50 43.74
CA ALA A 117 -16.59 -55.57 45.16
C ALA A 117 -17.88 -56.37 45.47
N GLN A 118 -18.82 -56.47 44.53
CA GLN A 118 -20.00 -57.33 44.64
C GLN A 118 -19.68 -58.82 44.44
N LEU A 119 -18.66 -59.16 43.65
CA LEU A 119 -18.24 -60.55 43.42
C LEU A 119 -17.38 -61.13 44.54
N LEU A 120 -16.94 -60.30 45.49
CA LEU A 120 -16.12 -60.68 46.65
C LEU A 120 -16.93 -60.79 47.97
N GLN A 121 -18.24 -60.53 47.92
CA GLN A 121 -19.19 -60.72 49.03
C GLN A 121 -20.05 -61.96 48.76
#